data_AF-A8UN16-F1
#
_entry.id   AF-A8UN16-F1
#
_cell.length_a   1.000
_cell.length_b   1.000
_cell.length_c   1.000
_cell.angle_alpha   90.00
_cell.angle_beta   90.00
_cell.angle_gamma   90.00
#
_symmetry.space_group_name_H-M   'P 1'
#
loop_
_entity.id
_entity.type
_entity.pdbx_description
1 polymer ?
#
loop_
_entity_poly.entity_id
_entity_poly.type
_entity_poly.pdbx_seq_one_letter_code
_entity_poly.pdbx_strand_id
1 'polypeptide(L)' 'MDENNRTDKEILAKGLKQMGICLLLMFAGPTLLHLTLDNKDKPLYIPLLILSIILCILAVSFLFIGINTILNSIFKKK' A
#
# COMPACT_ATOMS: atom_id res chain seq x y z
N MET A 1 1.16 -1.14 -39.29
CA MET A 1 0.46 -0.70 -38.07
C MET A 1 1.51 -0.70 -36.97
N ASP A 2 2.34 0.34 -36.94
CA ASP A 2 3.39 0.45 -35.93
C ASP A 2 2.85 1.29 -34.78
N GLU A 3 1.96 0.70 -33.99
CA GLU A 3 1.46 1.32 -32.77
C GLU A 3 2.48 1.03 -31.66
N ASN A 4 3.38 2.00 -31.43
CA ASN A 4 4.47 1.92 -30.45
C ASN A 4 3.90 1.93 -29.01
N ASN A 5 3.26 0.83 -28.60
CA ASN A 5 2.70 0.62 -27.26
C ASN A 5 3.82 0.34 -26.27
N ARG A 6 4.63 1.35 -25.97
CA ARG A 6 5.71 1.26 -24.98
C ARG A 6 5.12 1.61 -23.63
N THR A 7 5.25 0.68 -22.68
CA THR A 7 4.96 0.93 -21.27
C THR A 7 5.64 2.22 -20.80
N ASP A 8 4.88 3.09 -20.16
CA ASP A 8 5.43 4.30 -19.54
C ASP A 8 6.23 3.90 -18.29
N LYS A 9 7.56 3.86 -18.45
CA LYS A 9 8.48 3.41 -17.40
C LYS A 9 8.47 4.33 -16.18
N GLU A 10 8.17 5.62 -16.35
CA GLU A 10 8.11 6.57 -15.24
C GLU A 10 6.88 6.29 -14.37
N ILE A 11 5.72 6.10 -14.99
CA ILE A 11 4.48 5.74 -14.29
C ILE A 11 4.62 4.34 -13.67
N LEU A 12 5.23 3.39 -14.38
CA LEU A 12 5.47 2.05 -13.85
C LEU A 12 6.34 2.08 -12.59
N ALA A 13 7.44 2.84 -12.61
CA ALA A 13 8.32 3.00 -11.45
C ALA A 13 7.59 3.64 -10.26
N LYS A 14 6.71 4.62 -10.52
CA LYS A 14 5.85 5.22 -9.48
C LYS A 14 4.90 4.19 -8.86
N GLY A 15 4.26 3.36 -9.68
CA GLY A 15 3.39 2.28 -9.23
C GLY A 15 4.14 1.25 -8.39
N LEU A 16 5.33 0.82 -8.83
CA LEU A 16 6.22 -0.07 -8.07
C LEU A 16 6.64 0.52 -6.72
N LYS A 17 6.97 1.82 -6.67
CA LYS A 17 7.28 2.52 -5.41
C LYS A 17 6.09 2.49 -4.44
N GLN A 18 4.87 2.74 -4.95
CA GLN A 18 3.66 2.64 -4.15
C GLN A 18 3.42 1.22 -3.64
N MET A 19 3.72 0.19 -4.46
CA MET A 19 3.66 -1.22 -4.04
C MET A 19 4.70 -1.58 -2.98
N GLY A 20 5.91 -1.02 -3.06
CA GLY A 20 6.93 -1.20 -2.01
C GLY A 20 6.47 -0.64 -0.66
N ILE A 21 5.86 0.55 -0.65
CA ILE A 21 5.27 1.15 0.57
C ILE A 21 4.08 0.31 1.06
N CYS A 22 3.22 -0.13 0.15
CA CYS A 22 2.10 -1.02 0.45
C CYS A 22 2.57 -2.28 1.18
N LEU A 23 3.61 -2.93 0.66
CA LEU A 23 4.16 -4.15 1.23
C LEU A 23 4.67 -3.92 2.66
N LEU A 24 5.41 -2.84 2.90
CA LEU A 24 5.85 -2.47 4.26
C LEU A 24 4.67 -2.27 5.20
N LEU A 25 3.62 -1.57 4.76
CA LEU A 25 2.40 -1.36 5.55
C LEU A 25 1.64 -2.67 5.81
N MET A 26 1.61 -3.60 4.85
CA MET A 26 0.98 -4.91 4.99
C MET A 26 1.68 -5.80 6.04
N PHE A 27 2.97 -5.61 6.29
CA PHE A 27 3.64 -6.26 7.42
C PHE A 27 3.46 -5.46 8.71
N ALA A 28 3.67 -4.14 8.66
CA ALA A 28 3.66 -3.28 9.84
C ALA A 28 2.28 -3.20 10.51
N GLY A 29 1.20 -3.02 9.74
CA GLY A 29 -0.16 -2.87 10.25
C GLY A 29 -0.63 -4.09 11.06
N PRO A 30 -0.67 -5.30 10.46
CA PRO A 30 -1.05 -6.53 11.17
C PRO A 30 -0.13 -6.88 12.32
N THR A 31 1.19 -6.66 12.19
CA THR A 31 2.14 -6.90 13.29
C THR A 31 1.84 -5.97 14.46
N LEU A 32 1.67 -4.67 14.21
CA LEU A 32 1.34 -3.72 15.27
C LEU A 32 -0.04 -4.00 15.87
N LEU A 33 -1.01 -4.43 15.06
CA LEU A 33 -2.33 -4.82 15.52
C LEU A 33 -2.23 -6.03 16.47
N HIS A 34 -1.50 -7.08 16.10
CA HIS A 34 -1.28 -8.25 16.95
C HIS A 34 -0.63 -7.88 18.28
N LEU A 35 0.46 -7.10 18.24
CA LEU A 35 1.15 -6.64 19.44
C LEU A 35 0.23 -5.80 20.35
N THR A 36 -0.62 -4.96 19.75
CA THR A 36 -1.58 -4.15 20.51
C THR A 36 -2.65 -5.01 21.17
N LEU A 37 -3.21 -5.97 20.44
CA LEU A 37 -4.25 -6.87 20.93
C LEU A 37 -3.76 -7.82 22.03
N ASP A 38 -2.48 -8.19 22.03
CA ASP A 38 -1.87 -9.00 23.09
C ASP A 38 -1.59 -8.20 24.37
N ASN A 39 -1.47 -6.88 24.29
CA ASN A 39 -1.02 -6.02 25.40
C ASN A 39 -2.12 -5.04 25.87
N LYS A 40 -3.34 -5.55 26.08
CA LYS A 40 -4.53 -4.74 26.42
C LYS A 40 -4.44 -3.96 27.73
N ASP A 41 -3.60 -4.40 28.66
CA ASP A 41 -3.47 -3.79 29.99
C ASP A 41 -2.60 -2.52 30.01
N LYS A 42 -2.05 -2.11 28.86
CA LYS A 42 -1.20 -0.91 28.76
C LYS A 42 -2.06 0.34 28.56
N PRO A 43 -1.73 1.48 29.21
CA PRO A 43 -2.46 2.74 29.05
C PRO A 43 -2.47 3.28 27.61
N LEU A 44 -1.52 2.85 26.77
CA LEU A 44 -1.43 3.22 25.36
C LEU A 44 -2.20 2.29 24.41
N TYR A 45 -2.96 1.30 24.93
CA TYR A 45 -3.70 0.33 24.12
C TYR A 45 -4.64 1.00 23.10
N ILE A 46 -5.52 1.90 23.56
CA ILE A 46 -6.50 2.56 22.69
C ILE A 46 -5.81 3.37 21.58
N PRO A 47 -4.82 4.25 21.86
CA PRO A 47 -4.05 4.93 20.82
C PRO A 47 -3.37 4.00 19.81
N LEU A 48 -2.70 2.92 20.27
CA LEU A 48 -2.02 1.97 19.38
C LEU A 48 -3.01 1.18 18.53
N LEU A 49 -4.20 0.88 19.06
CA LEU A 49 -5.24 0.14 18.34
C LEU A 49 -5.77 0.96 17.18
N ILE A 50 -6.01 2.26 17.41
CA ILE A 50 -6.41 3.19 16.35
C ILE A 50 -5.31 3.29 15.30
N LEU A 51 -4.05 3.46 15.72
CA LEU A 51 -2.92 3.57 14.80
C LEU A 51 -2.73 2.33 13.92
N SER A 52 -2.84 1.13 14.50
CA SER A 52 -2.71 -0.13 13.77
C SER A 52 -3.84 -0.34 12.76
N ILE A 53 -5.08 0.01 13.11
CA ILE A 53 -6.21 0.00 12.16
C ILE A 53 -5.97 0.98 11.00
N ILE A 54 -5.51 2.19 11.30
CA ILE A 54 -5.18 3.19 10.27
C ILE A 54 -4.10 2.65 9.32
N LEU A 55 -3.03 2.03 9.84
CA LEU A 55 -1.98 1.43 9.01
C LEU A 55 -2.52 0.34 8.09
N CYS A 56 -3.44 -0.51 8.56
CA CYS A 56 -4.10 -1.52 7.73
C CYS A 56 -4.94 -0.90 6.62
N ILE A 57 -5.73 0.14 6.92
CA ILE A 57 -6.53 0.87 5.92
C ILE A 57 -5.63 1.54 4.87
N LEU A 58 -4.51 2.12 5.31
CA LEU A 58 -3.51 2.70 4.42
C LEU A 58 -2.88 1.63 3.52
N ALA A 59 -2.53 0.45 4.04
CA ALA A 59 -2.00 -0.65 3.25
C ALA A 59 -2.93 -1.02 2.10
N VAL A 60 -4.22 -1.22 2.40
CA VAL A 60 -5.25 -1.55 1.41
C VAL A 60 -5.43 -0.40 0.40
N SER A 61 -5.41 0.85 0.86
CA SER A 61 -5.53 2.01 -0.02
C SER A 61 -4.35 2.11 -0.99
N PHE A 62 -3.11 1.93 -0.51
CA PHE A 62 -1.90 1.92 -1.33
C PHE A 62 -1.88 0.74 -2.31
N LEU A 63 -2.46 -0.42 -1.94
CA LEU A 63 -2.64 -1.55 -2.85
C LEU A 63 -3.43 -1.15 -4.10
N PHE A 64 -4.62 -0.57 -3.90
CA PHE A 64 -5.46 -0.15 -5.01
C PHE A 64 -4.79 0.95 -5.85
N ILE A 65 -4.19 1.94 -5.19
CA ILE A 65 -3.52 3.06 -5.89
C ILE A 65 -2.34 2.57 -6.72
N GLY A 66 -1.49 1.70 -6.16
CA GLY A 66 -0.31 1.22 -6.87
C GLY A 66 -0.65 0.27 -8.01
N ILE A 67 -1.59 -0.66 -7.83
CA ILE A 67 -2.07 -1.52 -8.93
C ILE A 67 -2.65 -0.67 -10.06
N ASN A 68 -3.54 0.29 -9.74
CA ASN A 68 -4.12 1.17 -10.74
C ASN A 68 -3.05 1.99 -11.49
N THR A 69 -2.02 2.45 -10.78
CA THR A 69 -0.90 3.18 -11.39
C THR A 69 -0.09 2.29 -12.34
N ILE A 70 0.18 1.04 -11.95
CA ILE A 70 0.85 0.06 -12.81
C ILE A 70 0.01 -0.23 -14.06
N LEU A 71 -1.29 -0.50 -13.90
CA LEU A 71 -2.19 -0.77 -15.03
C LEU A 71 -2.24 0.42 -15.99
N ASN A 72 -2.32 1.65 -15.47
CA ASN A 72 -2.26 2.85 -16.28
C ASN A 72 -0.93 3.01 -17.02
N SER A 73 0.19 2.53 -16.47
CA SER A 73 1.48 2.58 -17.19
C SER A 73 1.56 1.63 -18.38
N ILE A 74 0.81 0.51 -18.34
CA ILE A 74 0.86 -0.56 -19.35
C ILE A 74 -0.22 -0.40 -20.40
N PHE A 75 -1.44 -0.07 -19.98
CA PHE A 75 -2.63 -0.14 -20.83
C PHE A 75 -3.21 1.20 -21.24
N LYS A 76 -2.77 2.30 -20.62
CA LYS A 76 -3.28 3.62 -21.00
C LYS A 76 -2.63 4.01 -22.33
N LYS A 77 -3.43 3.93 -23.41
CA LYS A 77 -3.06 4.52 -24.70
C LYS A 77 -2.89 6.03 -24.50
N LYS A 78 -1.77 6.55 -24.97
CA LYS A 78 -1.50 7.99 -25.02
C LYS A 78 -2.09 8.57 -26.29
#